data_AF-A0A7X7PES8-F1
#
_entry.id   AF-A0A7X7PES8-F1
#
_cell.length_a   1.000
_cell.length_b   1.000
_cell.length_c   1.000
_cell.angle_alpha   90.00
_cell.angle_beta   90.00
_cell.angle_gamma   90.00
#
_symmetry.space_group_name_H-M   'P 1'
#
loop_
_entity.id
_entity.type
_entity.pdbx_description
1 polymer ?
#
loop_
_entity_poly.entity_id
_entity_poly.type
_entity_poly.pdbx_seq_one_letter_code
_entity_poly.pdbx_strand_id
1 'polypeptide(L)'
;AQGDPEAYDFPRPMLTTRQQPSDDDYYDVSFSGLKTSVLTRVRALEAEGRLERETANVAASFQAAVVDVLATKTMRAVKETGCSRVVLGGGVAASRALRDALRGALGTGGELYAPSLRLATDNAAMIARAGLFHLERGVRAPLDVAARADLPFPGLRRRAEVAC
;
A
#
# COMPACT_ATOMS: atom_id res chain seq x y z
N ALA A 1 -9.09 -9.10 -13.72
CA ALA A 1 -10.00 -8.07 -14.28
C ALA A 1 -10.06 -8.29 -15.80
N GLN A 2 -11.08 -7.80 -16.49
CA GLN A 2 -11.25 -8.01 -17.95
C GLN A 2 -10.63 -6.90 -18.83
N GLY A 3 -9.92 -5.93 -18.23
CA GLY A 3 -9.30 -4.82 -18.96
C GLY A 3 -7.79 -4.97 -19.12
N ASP A 4 -7.23 -4.24 -20.08
CA ASP A 4 -5.80 -4.18 -20.35
C ASP A 4 -5.09 -3.18 -19.40
N PRO A 5 -4.13 -3.63 -18.58
CA PRO A 5 -3.38 -2.75 -17.68
C PRO A 5 -2.44 -1.76 -18.40
N GLU A 6 -2.16 -1.96 -19.69
CA GLU A 6 -1.28 -1.11 -20.50
C GLU A 6 -2.04 -0.14 -21.43
N ALA A 7 -3.38 -0.21 -21.46
CA ALA A 7 -4.20 0.62 -22.34
C ALA A 7 -4.02 2.14 -22.12
N TYR A 8 -3.73 2.55 -20.88
CA TYR A 8 -3.50 3.96 -20.54
C TYR A 8 -2.26 4.12 -19.67
N ASP A 9 -1.35 4.99 -20.12
CA ASP A 9 -0.19 5.37 -19.33
C ASP A 9 -0.56 6.42 -18.27
N PHE A 10 -0.91 5.92 -17.08
CA PHE A 10 -1.13 6.77 -15.91
C PHE A 10 0.17 7.02 -15.13
N PRO A 11 0.34 8.20 -14.53
CA PRO A 11 1.56 8.50 -13.77
C PRO A 11 1.70 7.55 -12.58
N ARG A 12 2.92 7.12 -12.30
CA ARG A 12 3.30 6.42 -11.06
C ARG A 12 3.86 7.47 -10.09
N PRO A 13 3.04 8.12 -9.24
CA PRO A 13 3.46 9.31 -8.53
C PRO A 13 4.54 8.94 -7.50
N MET A 14 5.51 9.85 -7.32
CA MET A 14 6.61 9.66 -6.37
C MET A 14 7.42 8.36 -6.62
N LEU A 15 7.40 7.88 -7.86
CA LEU A 15 8.33 6.91 -8.42
C LEU A 15 9.03 7.55 -9.62
N THR A 16 10.19 8.13 -9.39
CA THR A 16 11.06 8.61 -10.47
C THR A 16 12.32 7.78 -10.52
N THR A 17 12.93 7.66 -11.71
CA THR A 17 14.22 6.98 -11.89
C THR A 17 15.38 7.72 -11.22
N ARG A 18 15.17 8.98 -10.82
CA ARG A 18 16.21 9.82 -10.19
C ARG A 18 16.17 9.77 -8.67
N GLN A 19 15.11 9.21 -8.07
CA GLN A 19 14.98 9.12 -6.62
C GLN A 19 16.15 8.33 -6.02
N GLN A 20 16.82 8.96 -5.08
CA GLN A 20 17.90 8.36 -4.31
C GLN A 20 17.38 7.92 -2.95
N PRO A 21 18.00 6.90 -2.33
CA PRO A 21 17.71 6.57 -0.94
C PRO A 21 17.87 7.78 -0.01
N SER A 22 18.74 8.74 -0.29
CA SER A 22 18.85 9.95 0.54
C SER A 22 17.60 10.85 0.56
N ASP A 23 16.67 10.68 -0.38
CA ASP A 23 15.53 11.58 -0.52
C ASP A 23 14.49 11.34 0.59
N ASP A 24 13.99 12.43 1.19
CA ASP A 24 13.00 12.37 2.28
C ASP A 24 11.71 11.63 1.84
N ASP A 25 11.34 11.77 0.57
CA ASP A 25 10.10 11.23 -0.01
C ASP A 25 10.25 9.79 -0.57
N TYR A 26 11.40 9.16 -0.34
CA TYR A 26 11.75 7.88 -0.98
C TYR A 26 10.72 6.78 -0.71
N TYR A 27 10.16 6.77 0.50
CA TYR A 27 9.12 5.83 0.96
C TYR A 27 7.70 6.40 0.91
N ASP A 28 7.55 7.72 0.74
CA ASP A 28 6.26 8.39 0.80
C ASP A 28 5.39 8.08 -0.43
N VAL A 29 4.09 7.94 -0.24
CA VAL A 29 3.14 7.67 -1.34
C VAL A 29 2.16 8.81 -1.51
N SER A 30 1.81 9.10 -2.77
CA SER A 30 0.75 10.04 -3.11
C SER A 30 -0.07 9.52 -4.28
N PHE A 31 -1.39 9.65 -4.20
CA PHE A 31 -2.31 9.23 -5.26
C PHE A 31 -3.15 10.40 -5.81
N SER A 32 -2.91 11.64 -5.35
CA SER A 32 -3.68 12.81 -5.78
C SER A 32 -3.47 13.12 -7.26
N GLY A 33 -2.22 13.13 -7.73
CA GLY A 33 -1.89 13.34 -9.15
C GLY A 33 -2.45 12.23 -10.05
N LEU A 34 -2.42 10.97 -9.57
CA LEU A 34 -3.00 9.83 -10.26
C LEU A 34 -4.53 9.99 -10.40
N LYS A 35 -5.22 10.36 -9.32
CA LYS A 35 -6.66 10.66 -9.35
C LYS A 35 -7.00 11.71 -10.40
N THR A 36 -6.24 12.81 -10.44
CA THR A 36 -6.48 13.88 -11.42
C THR A 36 -6.26 13.39 -12.85
N SER A 37 -5.21 12.60 -13.11
CA SER A 37 -4.94 12.03 -14.43
C SER A 37 -6.05 11.10 -14.91
N VAL A 38 -6.55 10.23 -14.01
CA VAL A 38 -7.70 9.36 -14.28
C VAL A 38 -8.96 10.17 -14.57
N LEU A 39 -9.26 11.20 -13.77
CA LEU A 39 -10.41 12.07 -13.98
C LEU A 39 -10.38 12.75 -15.36
N THR A 40 -9.22 13.29 -15.76
CA THR A 40 -9.04 13.90 -17.07
C THR A 40 -9.29 12.89 -18.19
N ARG A 41 -8.77 11.66 -18.05
CA ARG A 41 -9.01 10.59 -19.03
C ARG A 41 -10.48 10.21 -19.13
N VAL A 42 -11.16 10.04 -17.99
CA VAL A 42 -12.59 9.70 -17.94
C VAL A 42 -13.42 10.76 -18.64
N ARG A 43 -13.18 12.06 -18.34
CA ARG A 43 -13.90 13.17 -19.00
C ARG A 43 -13.69 13.23 -20.51
N ALA A 44 -12.48 12.95 -20.97
CA ALA A 44 -12.21 12.87 -22.41
C ALA A 44 -13.00 11.73 -23.07
N LEU A 45 -13.00 10.55 -22.46
CA LEU A 45 -13.74 9.38 -22.94
C LEU A 45 -15.27 9.57 -22.90
N GLU A 46 -15.78 10.32 -21.93
CA GLU A 46 -17.19 10.73 -21.87
C GLU A 46 -17.54 11.65 -23.03
N ALA A 47 -16.72 12.67 -23.30
CA ALA A 47 -16.92 13.59 -24.43
C ALA A 47 -16.83 12.86 -25.78
N GLU A 48 -16.01 11.82 -25.88
CA GLU A 48 -15.91 10.95 -27.06
C GLU A 48 -17.03 9.90 -27.16
N GLY A 49 -17.89 9.76 -26.15
CA GLY A 49 -18.94 8.71 -26.11
C GLY A 49 -18.39 7.29 -25.99
N ARG A 50 -17.17 7.11 -25.46
CA ARG A 50 -16.44 5.83 -25.39
C ARG A 50 -16.29 5.28 -23.97
N LEU A 51 -16.66 6.05 -22.94
CA LEU A 51 -16.39 5.69 -21.54
C LEU A 51 -16.84 4.27 -21.17
N GLU A 52 -18.06 3.87 -21.53
CA GLU A 52 -18.60 2.56 -21.16
C GLU A 52 -17.71 1.40 -21.64
N ARG A 53 -17.19 1.50 -22.88
CA ARG A 53 -16.34 0.46 -23.48
C ARG A 53 -14.93 0.45 -22.89
N GLU A 54 -14.43 1.60 -22.46
CA GLU A 54 -13.07 1.77 -21.98
C GLU A 54 -12.95 1.69 -20.44
N THR A 55 -14.07 1.61 -19.71
CA THR A 55 -14.08 1.61 -18.24
C THR A 55 -13.20 0.50 -17.65
N ALA A 56 -13.23 -0.70 -18.24
CA ALA A 56 -12.39 -1.81 -17.78
C ALA A 56 -10.89 -1.52 -17.96
N ASN A 57 -10.50 -0.89 -19.08
CA ASN A 57 -9.13 -0.51 -19.39
C ASN A 57 -8.64 0.61 -18.46
N VAL A 58 -9.46 1.64 -18.23
CA VAL A 58 -9.16 2.70 -17.27
C VAL A 58 -8.94 2.13 -15.87
N ALA A 59 -9.82 1.23 -15.42
CA ALA A 59 -9.70 0.61 -14.10
C ALA A 59 -8.46 -0.30 -13.98
N ALA A 60 -8.16 -1.08 -15.01
CA ALA A 60 -6.98 -1.95 -15.06
C ALA A 60 -5.68 -1.12 -15.05
N SER A 61 -5.59 -0.10 -15.90
CA SER A 61 -4.43 0.80 -15.98
C SER A 61 -4.22 1.59 -14.68
N PHE A 62 -5.30 2.06 -14.03
CA PHE A 62 -5.22 2.70 -12.71
C PHE A 62 -4.72 1.72 -11.63
N GLN A 63 -5.27 0.50 -11.59
CA GLN A 63 -4.85 -0.53 -10.65
C GLN A 63 -3.37 -0.86 -10.84
N ALA A 64 -2.90 -1.00 -12.08
CA ALA A 64 -1.50 -1.25 -12.39
C ALA A 64 -0.61 -0.13 -11.82
N ALA A 65 -0.94 1.15 -12.05
CA ALA A 65 -0.17 2.26 -11.53
C ALA A 65 -0.08 2.28 -9.99
N VAL A 66 -1.16 1.96 -9.28
CA VAL A 66 -1.15 1.86 -7.80
C VAL A 66 -0.30 0.69 -7.33
N VAL A 67 -0.45 -0.49 -7.97
CA VAL A 67 0.30 -1.70 -7.61
C VAL A 67 1.79 -1.49 -7.84
N ASP A 68 2.19 -0.89 -8.96
CA ASP A 68 3.59 -0.59 -9.27
C ASP A 68 4.24 0.27 -8.18
N VAL A 69 3.56 1.33 -7.74
CA VAL A 69 4.03 2.23 -6.67
C VAL A 69 4.24 1.47 -5.36
N LEU A 70 3.22 0.74 -4.92
CA LEU A 70 3.25 0.03 -3.65
C LEU A 70 4.28 -1.11 -3.66
N ALA A 71 4.32 -1.91 -4.73
CA ALA A 71 5.26 -3.02 -4.86
C ALA A 71 6.71 -2.53 -4.91
N THR A 72 7.01 -1.51 -5.72
CA THR A 72 8.36 -0.95 -5.84
C THR A 72 8.86 -0.41 -4.51
N LYS A 73 8.06 0.38 -3.79
CA LYS A 73 8.48 0.94 -2.49
C LYS A 73 8.60 -0.12 -1.40
N THR A 74 7.76 -1.15 -1.43
CA THR A 74 7.91 -2.30 -0.53
C THR A 74 9.23 -3.03 -0.79
N MET A 75 9.59 -3.27 -2.06
CA MET A 75 10.85 -3.94 -2.40
C MET A 75 12.09 -3.09 -2.09
N ARG A 76 11.99 -1.75 -2.16
CA ARG A 76 13.03 -0.85 -1.64
C ARG A 76 13.28 -1.12 -0.15
N ALA A 77 12.21 -1.22 0.66
CA ALA A 77 12.33 -1.50 2.08
C ALA A 77 12.88 -2.91 2.37
N VAL A 78 12.45 -3.92 1.61
CA VAL A 78 13.01 -5.29 1.70
C VAL A 78 14.51 -5.29 1.43
N LYS A 79 14.96 -4.59 0.38
CA LYS A 79 16.38 -4.49 0.02
C LYS A 79 17.18 -3.75 1.09
N GLU A 80 16.66 -2.64 1.60
CA GLU A 80 17.36 -1.82 2.60
C GLU A 80 17.46 -2.53 3.97
N THR A 81 16.40 -3.21 4.39
CA THR A 81 16.35 -3.88 5.71
C THR A 81 16.92 -5.30 5.70
N GLY A 82 17.05 -5.91 4.52
CA GLY A 82 17.35 -7.34 4.39
C GLY A 82 16.21 -8.26 4.88
N CYS A 83 15.06 -7.73 5.28
CA CYS A 83 13.92 -8.51 5.75
C CYS A 83 13.04 -8.92 4.57
N SER A 84 13.08 -10.20 4.19
CA SER A 84 12.25 -10.76 3.11
C SER A 84 10.86 -11.22 3.56
N ARG A 85 10.46 -10.93 4.80
CA ARG A 85 9.11 -11.20 5.33
C ARG A 85 8.27 -9.93 5.26
N VAL A 86 7.31 -9.90 4.34
CA VAL A 86 6.41 -8.77 4.10
C VAL A 86 5.03 -9.08 4.64
N VAL A 87 4.44 -8.14 5.38
CA VAL A 87 3.07 -8.25 5.89
C VAL A 87 2.21 -7.18 5.21
N LEU A 88 1.10 -7.58 4.59
CA LEU A 88 0.07 -6.68 4.07
C LEU A 88 -1.09 -6.57 5.06
N GLY A 89 -1.38 -5.36 5.51
CA GLY A 89 -2.52 -5.03 6.36
C GLY A 89 -3.52 -4.09 5.69
N GLY A 90 -4.69 -3.94 6.30
CA GLY A 90 -5.75 -3.03 5.84
C GLY A 90 -6.53 -3.51 4.62
N GLY A 91 -7.53 -2.74 4.19
CA GLY A 91 -8.42 -3.10 3.07
C GLY A 91 -7.68 -3.33 1.75
N VAL A 92 -6.55 -2.66 1.53
CA VAL A 92 -5.69 -2.87 0.35
C VAL A 92 -5.06 -4.26 0.32
N ALA A 93 -4.89 -4.91 1.47
CA ALA A 93 -4.45 -6.29 1.55
C ALA A 93 -5.44 -7.24 0.87
N ALA A 94 -6.69 -6.86 0.61
CA ALA A 94 -7.64 -7.66 -0.17
C ALA A 94 -7.32 -7.72 -1.68
N SER A 95 -6.47 -6.81 -2.18
CA SER A 95 -6.11 -6.74 -3.60
C SER A 95 -5.30 -7.97 -4.02
N ARG A 96 -5.88 -8.81 -4.88
CA ARG A 96 -5.18 -9.95 -5.50
C ARG A 96 -3.99 -9.49 -6.34
N ALA A 97 -4.19 -8.46 -7.17
CA ALA A 97 -3.13 -7.92 -8.03
C ALA A 97 -1.90 -7.47 -7.23
N LEU A 98 -2.09 -6.80 -6.09
CA LEU A 98 -0.97 -6.39 -5.22
C LEU A 98 -0.27 -7.60 -4.57
N ARG A 99 -1.04 -8.59 -4.10
CA ARG A 99 -0.47 -9.82 -3.53
C ARG A 99 0.38 -10.56 -4.55
N ASP A 100 -0.11 -10.69 -5.78
CA ASP A 100 0.57 -11.43 -6.83
C ASP A 100 1.84 -10.70 -7.29
N ALA A 101 1.78 -9.37 -7.44
CA ALA A 101 2.94 -8.54 -7.74
C ALA A 101 4.03 -8.65 -6.66
N LEU A 102 3.65 -8.57 -5.38
CA LEU A 102 4.60 -8.68 -4.26
C LEU A 102 5.18 -10.09 -4.13
N ARG A 103 4.38 -11.14 -4.29
CA ARG A 103 4.88 -12.53 -4.30
C ARG A 103 5.88 -12.74 -5.44
N GLY A 104 5.54 -12.26 -6.64
CA GLY A 104 6.43 -12.32 -7.79
C GLY A 104 7.76 -11.61 -7.52
N ALA A 105 7.70 -10.40 -6.96
CA ALA A 105 8.88 -9.61 -6.64
C ALA A 105 9.74 -10.18 -5.51
N LEU A 106 9.13 -10.84 -4.51
CA LEU A 106 9.83 -11.54 -3.43
C LEU A 106 10.51 -12.84 -3.91
N GLY A 107 9.97 -13.47 -4.94
CA GLY A 107 10.46 -14.75 -5.45
C GLY A 107 10.38 -15.86 -4.41
N THR A 108 11.25 -16.86 -4.52
CA THR A 108 11.29 -18.02 -3.59
C THR A 108 11.99 -17.74 -2.26
N GLY A 109 12.70 -16.60 -2.15
CA GLY A 109 13.48 -16.24 -0.96
C GLY A 109 12.74 -15.34 0.04
N GLY A 110 11.49 -14.98 -0.26
CA GLY A 110 10.68 -14.11 0.58
C GLY A 110 9.29 -14.66 0.84
N GLU A 111 8.66 -14.16 1.90
CA GLU A 111 7.36 -14.61 2.36
C GLU A 111 6.39 -13.43 2.46
N LEU A 112 5.23 -13.59 1.83
CA LEU A 112 4.13 -12.62 1.91
C LEU A 112 3.04 -13.12 2.84
N TYR A 113 2.81 -12.40 3.93
CA TYR A 113 1.72 -12.61 4.86
C TYR A 113 0.59 -11.63 4.57
N ALA A 114 -0.61 -12.15 4.34
CA ALA A 114 -1.82 -11.33 4.18
C ALA A 114 -2.99 -11.98 4.93
N PRO A 115 -3.80 -11.22 5.67
CA PRO A 115 -4.93 -11.78 6.38
C PRO A 115 -6.01 -12.30 5.41
N SER A 116 -6.88 -13.17 5.94
CA SER A 116 -8.15 -13.47 5.27
C SER A 116 -8.95 -12.18 5.06
N LEU A 117 -9.83 -12.14 4.05
CA LEU A 117 -10.60 -10.94 3.72
C LEU A 117 -11.42 -10.41 4.92
N ARG A 118 -12.00 -11.31 5.73
CA ARG A 118 -12.77 -10.95 6.93
C ARG A 118 -11.93 -10.30 8.03
N LEU A 119 -10.61 -10.51 8.00
CA LEU A 119 -9.67 -9.96 8.98
C LEU A 119 -8.86 -8.78 8.42
N ALA A 120 -9.01 -8.44 7.14
CA ALA A 120 -8.26 -7.37 6.49
C ALA A 120 -8.81 -5.97 6.80
N THR A 121 -10.09 -5.87 7.13
CA THR A 121 -10.78 -4.62 7.53
C THR A 121 -10.79 -4.48 9.05
N ASP A 122 -11.07 -3.27 9.54
CA ASP A 122 -11.15 -3.00 10.98
C ASP A 122 -12.14 -3.93 11.69
N ASN A 123 -11.68 -4.61 12.74
CA ASN A 123 -12.47 -5.58 13.49
C ASN A 123 -11.98 -5.72 14.95
N ALA A 124 -12.85 -6.17 15.85
CA ALA A 124 -12.49 -6.34 17.26
C ALA A 124 -11.46 -7.46 17.50
N ALA A 125 -11.33 -8.44 16.59
CA ALA A 125 -10.38 -9.53 16.76
C ALA A 125 -8.91 -9.05 16.70
N MET A 126 -8.60 -8.06 15.85
CA MET A 126 -7.27 -7.44 15.81
C MET A 126 -6.94 -6.70 17.11
N ILE A 127 -7.94 -6.04 17.71
CA ILE A 127 -7.80 -5.33 18.99
C ILE A 127 -7.60 -6.33 20.13
N ALA A 128 -8.39 -7.40 20.18
CA ALA A 128 -8.24 -8.46 21.17
C ALA A 128 -6.85 -9.12 21.10
N ARG A 129 -6.36 -9.40 19.88
CA ARG A 129 -5.03 -9.99 19.69
C ARG A 129 -3.91 -9.03 20.09
N ALA A 130 -4.01 -7.75 19.73
CA ALA A 130 -3.05 -6.73 20.17
C ALA A 130 -3.04 -6.59 21.71
N GLY A 131 -4.22 -6.56 22.33
CA GLY A 131 -4.38 -6.51 23.78
C GLY A 131 -3.75 -7.70 24.49
N LEU A 132 -3.91 -8.92 23.96
CA LEU A 132 -3.24 -10.11 24.48
C LEU A 132 -1.70 -9.97 24.43
N PHE A 133 -1.14 -9.53 23.30
CA PHE A 133 0.30 -9.31 23.17
C PHE A 133 0.83 -8.25 24.15
N HIS A 134 0.05 -7.20 24.42
CA HIS A 134 0.39 -6.21 25.44
C HIS A 134 0.35 -6.82 26.85
N LEU A 135 -0.71 -7.56 27.18
CA LEU A 135 -0.89 -8.20 28.48
C LEU A 135 0.24 -9.20 28.79
N GLU A 136 0.62 -10.03 27.81
CA GLU A 136 1.73 -10.99 27.92
C GLU A 136 3.08 -10.31 28.19
N ARG A 137 3.25 -9.06 27.74
CA ARG A 137 4.43 -8.23 28.01
C ARG A 137 4.31 -7.39 29.28
N GLY A 138 3.24 -7.57 30.05
CA GLY A 138 2.97 -6.79 31.26
C GLY A 138 2.51 -5.34 31.00
N VAL A 139 2.22 -4.98 29.75
CA VAL A 139 1.75 -3.63 29.38
C VAL A 139 0.26 -3.52 29.69
N ARG A 140 -0.11 -2.56 30.54
CA ARG A 140 -1.50 -2.28 30.95
C ARG A 140 -1.75 -0.78 30.92
N ALA A 141 -2.93 -0.38 30.45
CA ALA A 141 -3.37 1.00 30.51
C ALA A 141 -3.96 1.33 31.90
N PRO A 142 -3.80 2.57 32.38
CA PRO A 142 -4.49 3.03 33.59
C PRO A 142 -6.00 3.24 33.32
N LEU A 143 -6.79 3.34 34.38
CA LEU A 143 -8.25 3.47 34.29
C LEU A 143 -8.72 4.83 33.73
N ASP A 144 -7.85 5.83 33.74
CA ASP A 144 -8.10 7.20 33.26
C ASP A 144 -7.59 7.43 31.82
N VAL A 145 -7.24 6.36 31.09
CA VAL A 145 -6.79 6.46 29.69
C VAL A 145 -7.88 7.11 28.81
N ALA A 146 -7.47 8.08 28.00
CA ALA A 146 -8.35 8.79 27.08
C ALA A 146 -8.05 8.44 25.62
N ALA A 147 -9.07 8.58 24.76
CA ALA A 147 -8.91 8.41 23.32
C ALA A 147 -8.02 9.52 22.73
N ARG A 148 -7.13 9.13 21.81
CA ARG A 148 -6.25 10.05 21.08
C ARG A 148 -6.38 9.82 19.58
N ALA A 149 -6.87 10.83 18.86
CA ALA A 149 -7.03 10.77 17.41
C ALA A 149 -5.69 10.84 16.65
N ASP A 150 -4.65 11.37 17.30
CA ASP A 150 -3.32 11.61 16.74
C ASP A 150 -2.28 10.58 17.22
N LEU A 151 -2.72 9.45 17.78
CA LEU A 151 -1.83 8.45 18.36
C LEU A 151 -0.81 7.98 17.30
N PRO A 152 0.50 8.19 17.50
CA PRO A 152 1.50 7.82 16.52
C PRO A 152 1.54 6.30 16.39
N PHE A 153 1.82 5.82 15.18
CA PHE A 153 1.95 4.38 14.95
C PHE A 153 3.15 3.84 15.75
N PRO A 154 2.94 2.91 16.71
CA PRO A 154 4.01 2.44 17.57
C PRO A 154 5.16 1.81 16.76
N GLY A 155 6.38 2.25 17.03
CA GLY A 155 7.57 1.73 16.35
C GLY A 155 7.77 2.23 14.92
N LEU A 156 6.96 3.20 14.44
CA LEU A 156 7.25 3.93 13.21
C LEU A 156 8.53 4.73 13.43
N ARG A 157 9.60 4.33 12.76
CA ARG A 157 10.87 5.08 12.74
C ARG A 157 10.91 5.92 11.48
N ARG A 158 11.20 7.21 11.61
CA ARG A 158 11.55 8.00 10.44
C ARG A 158 12.95 7.59 10.00
N ARG A 159 13.21 7.55 8.69
CA ARG A 159 14.50 7.12 8.15
C ARG A 159 15.68 7.86 8.77
N ALA A 160 15.55 9.16 9.03
CA ALA A 160 16.56 9.97 9.71
C ALA A 160 16.98 9.44 11.10
N GLU A 161 16.17 8.59 11.72
CA GLU A 161 16.36 8.00 13.04
C GLU A 161 16.81 6.52 12.96
N VAL A 162 16.92 5.95 11.76
CA VAL A 162 17.40 4.58 11.51
C VAL A 162 18.89 4.64 11.13
N ALA A 163 19.74 4.90 12.12
CA ALA A 163 21.13 4.46 12.05
C ALA A 163 21.16 3.00 12.53
N CYS A 164 21.65 2.09 11.68
CA CYS A 164 22.02 0.74 12.10
C CYS A 164 23.26 0.78 12.99
#